data_AF-A0A0F9ATR6-F1
#
_entry.id   AF-A0A0F9ATR6-F1
#
_cell.length_a   1.000
_cell.length_b   1.000
_cell.length_c   1.000
_cell.angle_alpha   90.00
_cell.angle_beta   90.00
_cell.angle_gamma   90.00
#
_symmetry.space_group_name_H-M   'P 1'
#
loop_
_entity.id
_entity.type
_entity.pdbx_description
1 polymer ?
#
loop_
_entity_poly.entity_id
_entity_poly.type
_entity_poly.pdbx_seq_one_letter_code
_entity_poly.pdbx_strand_id
1 'polypeptide(L)'
;MQISIAQIDCVLDNQIDNQNKILRYIVKAALQESDLVVFPEMADTGYDMSTIQEHAKPWNETSFLQSLRSQAYENNIAVICGLAERNGNKTYNSVV
;
A
#
# COMPACT_ATOMS: atom_id res chain seq x y z
N MET A 1 8.78 17.06 -11.86
CA MET A 1 8.16 15.80 -11.45
C MET A 1 9.24 14.90 -10.86
N GLN A 2 9.25 14.75 -9.54
CA GLN A 2 10.15 13.91 -8.77
C GLN A 2 9.39 12.67 -8.29
N ILE A 3 9.97 11.49 -8.54
CA ILE A 3 9.34 10.20 -8.23
C ILE A 3 10.22 9.44 -7.24
N SER A 4 9.62 9.02 -6.14
CA SER A 4 10.22 8.09 -5.18
C SER A 4 9.77 6.66 -5.46
N ILE A 5 10.70 5.72 -5.37
CA ILE A 5 10.42 4.28 -5.44
C ILE A 5 10.69 3.70 -4.06
N ALA A 6 9.64 3.21 -3.40
CA ALA A 6 9.73 2.64 -2.07
C ALA A 6 10.14 1.16 -2.16
N GLN A 7 11.43 0.88 -1.98
CA GLN A 7 11.89 -0.49 -1.75
C GLN A 7 11.76 -0.80 -0.25
N ILE A 8 10.84 -1.69 0.10
CA ILE A 8 10.52 -2.06 1.49
C ILE A 8 10.40 -3.58 1.65
N ASP A 9 10.78 -4.08 2.83
CA ASP A 9 10.53 -5.47 3.21
C ASP A 9 9.06 -5.63 3.58
N CYS A 10 8.32 -6.40 2.78
CA CYS A 10 6.92 -6.74 3.03
C CYS A 10 6.87 -8.01 3.90
N VAL A 11 6.40 -7.85 5.14
CA VAL A 11 6.38 -8.90 6.15
C VAL A 11 5.17 -9.79 5.93
N LEU A 12 5.40 -11.09 5.78
CA LEU A 12 4.33 -12.08 5.67
C LEU A 12 3.55 -12.16 6.99
N ASP A 13 2.24 -12.38 6.88
CA ASP A 13 1.32 -12.54 8.01
C ASP A 13 1.31 -11.36 9.02
N ASN A 14 1.75 -10.18 8.59
CA ASN A 14 1.69 -8.97 9.40
C ASN A 14 1.26 -7.76 8.56
N GLN A 15 0.00 -7.78 8.13
CA GLN A 15 -0.58 -6.74 7.29
C GLN A 15 -0.51 -5.35 7.95
N ILE A 16 -0.63 -5.28 9.28
CA ILE A 16 -0.59 -4.02 10.03
C ILE A 16 0.81 -3.38 9.97
N ASP A 17 1.89 -4.15 10.12
CA ASP A 17 3.25 -3.63 9.98
C ASP A 17 3.49 -3.07 8.58
N ASN A 18 3.08 -3.81 7.55
CA ASN A 18 3.21 -3.39 6.17
C ASN A 18 2.44 -2.09 5.89
N GLN A 19 1.18 -2.01 6.34
CA GLN A 19 0.35 -0.81 6.21
C GLN A 19 1.00 0.40 6.90
N ASN A 20 1.47 0.24 8.14
CA ASN A 20 2.16 1.31 8.86
C ASN A 20 3.45 1.74 8.15
N LYS A 21 4.20 0.78 7.59
CA LYS A 21 5.41 1.03 6.80
C LYS A 21 5.10 1.84 5.55
N ILE A 22 4.06 1.49 4.80
CA ILE A 22 3.58 2.24 3.63
C ILE A 22 3.27 3.69 4.02
N LEU A 23 2.45 3.91 5.05
CA LEU A 23 2.09 5.26 5.51
C LEU A 23 3.32 6.09 5.90
N ARG A 24 4.29 5.50 6.61
CA ARG A 24 5.55 6.17 6.97
C ARG A 24 6.40 6.54 5.76
N TYR A 25 6.40 5.72 4.72
CA TYR A 25 7.16 5.97 3.50
C TYR A 25 6.51 7.03 2.61
N ILE A 26 5.19 7.21 2.66
CA ILE A 26 4.50 8.34 2.02
C ILE A 26 5.02 9.66 2.62
N VAL A 27 5.01 9.77 3.96
CA VAL A 27 5.53 10.95 4.67
C VAL A 27 7.01 11.18 4.34
N LYS A 28 7.82 10.11 4.32
CA LYS A 28 9.25 10.20 3.97
C LYS A 28 9.46 10.73 2.55
N ALA A 29 8.70 10.25 1.56
CA ALA A 29 8.81 10.69 0.18
C ALA A 29 8.38 12.15 0.01
N ALA A 30 7.33 12.57 0.73
CA ALA A 30 6.88 13.96 0.74
C ALA A 30 7.91 14.91 1.36
N LEU A 31 8.57 14.51 2.46
CA LEU A 31 9.69 15.26 3.04
C LEU A 31 10.90 15.37 2.10
N GLN A 32 10.99 14.51 1.09
CA GLN A 32 11.98 14.56 0.02
C GLN A 32 11.47 15.32 -1.21
N GLU A 33 10.35 16.04 -1.10
CA GLU A 33 9.73 16.82 -2.18
C GLU A 33 9.34 15.98 -3.41
N SER A 34 8.95 14.72 -3.19
CA SER A 34 8.45 13.87 -4.27
C SER A 34 7.01 14.21 -4.65
N ASP A 35 6.71 14.25 -5.94
CA ASP A 35 5.35 14.41 -6.48
C ASP A 35 4.57 13.07 -6.47
N LEU A 36 5.29 11.95 -6.51
CA LEU A 36 4.74 10.60 -6.55
C LEU A 36 5.64 9.63 -5.76
N VAL A 37 5.02 8.71 -5.01
CA VAL A 37 5.68 7.52 -4.46
C VAL A 37 5.03 6.24 -4.98
N VAL A 38 5.86 5.28 -5.41
CA VAL A 38 5.43 3.98 -5.92
C VAL A 38 5.91 2.88 -4.97
N PHE A 39 4.98 2.02 -4.53
CA PHE A 39 5.26 0.87 -3.67
C PHE A 39 5.34 -0.44 -4.47
N PRO A 40 5.92 -1.50 -3.87
CA PRO A 40 6.03 -2.80 -4.52
C PRO A 40 4.66 -3.46 -4.79
N GLU A 41 4.70 -4.52 -5.59
CA GLU A 41 3.61 -5.48 -5.76
C GLU A 41 3.24 -6.11 -4.39
N MET A 42 1.94 -6.27 -4.14
CA MET A 42 1.39 -6.90 -2.92
C MET A 42 2.00 -6.32 -1.62
N ALA A 43 2.21 -5.01 -1.55
CA ALA A 43 2.94 -4.35 -0.47
C ALA A 43 2.28 -4.50 0.90
N ASP A 44 0.98 -4.78 0.96
CA ASP A 44 0.25 -4.98 2.22
C ASP A 44 0.41 -6.38 2.80
N THR A 45 0.63 -7.39 1.96
CA THR A 45 0.65 -8.81 2.36
C THR A 45 2.01 -9.48 2.20
N GLY A 46 2.86 -8.95 1.32
CA GLY A 46 3.97 -9.69 0.75
C GLY A 46 3.49 -10.76 -0.23
N TYR A 47 4.44 -11.52 -0.78
CA TYR A 47 4.15 -12.46 -1.86
C TYR A 47 4.16 -13.92 -1.38
N ASP A 48 3.09 -14.32 -0.70
CA ASP A 48 2.81 -15.72 -0.32
C ASP A 48 1.32 -16.04 -0.52
N MET A 49 1.01 -17.11 -1.24
CA MET A 49 -0.37 -17.37 -1.66
C MET A 49 -1.33 -17.64 -0.50
N SER A 50 -0.88 -18.33 0.55
CA SER A 50 -1.67 -18.53 1.77
C SER A 50 -1.99 -17.19 2.44
N THR A 51 -0.95 -16.39 2.70
CA THR A 51 -1.05 -15.06 3.31
C THR A 51 -1.97 -14.15 2.49
N ILE A 52 -1.81 -14.14 1.17
CA ILE A 52 -2.62 -13.34 0.24
C ILE A 52 -4.09 -13.74 0.30
N GLN A 53 -4.39 -15.04 0.29
CA GLN A 53 -5.77 -15.51 0.36
C GLN A 53 -6.43 -15.18 1.71
N GLU A 54 -5.68 -15.27 2.81
CA GLU A 54 -6.18 -14.96 4.15
C GLU A 54 -6.45 -13.45 4.33
N HIS A 55 -5.54 -12.61 3.85
CA HIS A 55 -5.52 -11.18 4.21
C HIS A 55 -6.06 -10.23 3.14
N ALA A 56 -6.35 -10.70 1.92
CA ALA A 56 -6.93 -9.88 0.86
C ALA A 56 -8.23 -9.18 1.31
N LYS A 57 -8.39 -7.90 0.94
CA LYS A 57 -9.52 -7.05 1.36
C LYS A 57 -10.29 -6.50 0.15
N PRO A 58 -11.60 -6.21 0.26
CA PRO A 58 -12.36 -5.58 -0.83
C PRO A 58 -12.01 -4.10 -1.08
N TRP A 59 -11.09 -3.52 -0.30
CA TRP A 59 -10.51 -2.16 -0.33
C TRP A 59 -11.45 -0.95 -0.35
N ASN A 60 -12.63 -1.04 -0.97
CA ASN A 60 -13.64 -0.01 -1.07
C ASN A 60 -14.03 0.63 0.28
N GLU A 61 -13.89 -0.11 1.40
CA GLU A 61 -14.32 0.32 2.74
C GLU A 61 -13.28 0.06 3.84
N THR A 62 -12.00 -0.12 3.51
CA THR A 62 -10.98 -0.35 4.57
C THR A 62 -10.47 0.95 5.18
N SER A 63 -10.21 0.93 6.49
CA SER A 63 -9.56 2.04 7.20
C SER A 63 -8.20 2.38 6.62
N PHE A 64 -7.46 1.38 6.12
CA PHE A 64 -6.17 1.60 5.48
C PHE A 64 -6.27 2.43 4.20
N LEU A 65 -7.23 2.16 3.30
CA LEU A 65 -7.37 2.96 2.08
C LEU A 65 -7.77 4.41 2.41
N GLN A 66 -8.56 4.61 3.47
CA GLN A 66 -8.85 5.95 3.99
C GLN A 66 -7.57 6.62 4.51
N SER A 67 -6.75 5.92 5.30
CA SER A 67 -5.45 6.45 5.78
C SER A 67 -4.50 6.78 4.63
N LEU A 68 -4.44 5.97 3.57
CA LEU A 68 -3.62 6.21 2.39
C LEU A 68 -4.07 7.48 1.66
N ARG A 69 -5.39 7.65 1.46
CA ARG A 69 -5.96 8.88 0.88
C ARG A 69 -5.68 10.12 1.73
N SER A 70 -5.86 10.02 3.05
CA SER A 70 -5.55 11.12 3.97
C SER A 70 -4.08 11.50 3.90
N GLN A 71 -3.16 10.54 3.95
CA GLN A 71 -1.72 10.81 3.84
C GLN A 71 -1.33 11.41 2.49
N ALA A 72 -1.88 10.91 1.38
CA ALA A 72 -1.65 11.47 0.06
C ALA A 72 -2.11 12.94 -0.02
N TYR A 73 -3.31 13.23 0.50
CA TYR A 73 -3.88 14.58 0.51
C TYR A 73 -3.11 15.55 1.41
N GLU A 74 -2.85 15.16 2.67
CA GLU A 74 -2.16 15.99 3.66
C GLU A 74 -0.74 16.34 3.24
N ASN A 75 -0.06 15.43 2.54
CA ASN A 75 1.32 15.61 2.10
C ASN A 75 1.44 16.09 0.63
N ASN A 76 0.31 16.35 -0.04
CA ASN A 76 0.27 16.77 -1.44
C ASN A 76 1.13 15.89 -2.37
N ILE A 77 0.97 14.57 -2.27
CA ILE A 77 1.76 13.57 -3.01
C ILE A 77 0.85 12.50 -3.63
N ALA A 78 1.13 12.09 -4.86
CA ALA A 78 0.47 10.94 -5.47
C ALA A 78 1.04 9.63 -4.91
N VAL A 79 0.22 8.59 -4.80
CA VAL A 79 0.62 7.28 -4.28
C VAL A 79 0.15 6.21 -5.25
N ILE A 80 1.03 5.26 -5.57
CA ILE A 80 0.69 4.02 -6.29
C ILE A 80 1.06 2.86 -5.36
N CYS A 81 0.08 2.04 -4.99
CA CYS A 81 0.30 0.95 -4.04
C CYS A 81 -0.27 -0.38 -4.55
N GLY A 82 0.58 -1.40 -4.67
CA GLY A 82 0.16 -2.77 -4.96
C GLY A 82 -0.46 -3.43 -3.73
N LEU A 83 -1.61 -4.08 -3.90
CA LEU A 83 -2.43 -4.62 -2.80
C LEU A 83 -3.12 -5.93 -3.19
N ALA A 84 -3.36 -6.78 -2.18
CA ALA A 84 -4.19 -7.97 -2.30
C ALA A 84 -5.69 -7.63 -2.25
N GLU A 85 -6.39 -7.63 -3.39
CA GLU A 85 -7.82 -7.32 -3.45
C GLU A 85 -8.70 -8.58 -3.39
N ARG A 86 -9.75 -8.52 -2.57
CA ARG A 86 -10.81 -9.52 -2.47
C ARG A 86 -12.08 -8.99 -3.12
N ASN A 87 -12.49 -9.57 -4.24
CA ASN A 87 -13.77 -9.25 -4.88
C ASN A 87 -14.63 -10.51 -5.01
N GLY A 88 -15.63 -10.62 -4.15
CA GLY A 88 -16.40 -11.85 -3.95
C GLY A 88 -15.48 -13.02 -3.58
N ASN A 89 -15.58 -14.12 -4.33
CA ASN A 89 -14.77 -15.33 -4.10
C ASN A 89 -13.41 -15.30 -4.82
N LYS A 90 -13.04 -14.19 -5.46
CA LYS A 90 -11.80 -14.07 -6.22
C LYS A 90 -10.81 -13.19 -5.49
N THR A 91 -9.53 -13.50 -5.66
CA THR A 91 -8.41 -12.66 -5.22
C THR A 91 -7.74 -12.07 -6.44
N TYR A 92 -7.38 -10.80 -6.35
CA TYR A 92 -6.68 -10.06 -7.40
C TYR A 92 -5.42 -9.44 -6.82
N ASN A 93 -4.39 -9.39 -7.66
CA ASN A 93 -3.26 -8.51 -7.46
C ASN A 93 -3.61 -7.18 -8.13
N SER A 94 -3.84 -6.17 -7.31
CA SER A 94 -4.43 -4.90 -7.73
C SER A 94 -3.52 -3.74 -7.37
N VAL A 95 -3.75 -2.60 -7.99
CA VAL A 95 -3.06 -1.34 -7.69
C VAL A 95 -4.08 -0.25 -7.44
N VAL A 96 -3.84 0.57 -6.41
CA VAL A 96 -4.66 1.74 -6.05
C VAL A 96 -3.85 3.02 -6.06
#